data_AF-A0A382KJR1-F1
#
_entry.id   AF-A0A382KJR1-F1
#
_cell.length_a   1.000
_cell.length_b   1.000
_cell.length_c   1.000
_cell.angle_alpha   90.00
_cell.angle_beta   90.00
_cell.angle_gamma   90.00
#
_symmetry.space_group_name_H-M   'P 1'
#
loop_
_entity.id
_entity.type
_entity.pdbx_description
1 polymer ?
#
loop_
_entity_poly.entity_id
_entity_poly.type
_entity_poly.pdbx_seq_one_letter_code
_entity_poly.pdbx_strand_id
1 'polypeptide(L)'
;MIDAVSETGGHLGAGLGVVELTVALHYIFNTPNDKLIWDVGHQTYPHKILTGRKDRIRTLRKGDGLSGFAKRSESEYDTFGAGHSSTSISSALGIAVANKLSNKSDNVVAVIGDGAMSAGMAYEAMNNAGASKTKMIVILNDNDMSIAKPVGAMRTYLAKILSGKLYFSF
;
A
#
# COMPACT_ATOMS: atom_id res chain seq x y z
N MET A 1 -5.25 -13.24 -12.25
CA MET A 1 -4.61 -11.91 -12.34
C MET A 1 -3.75 -11.80 -13.59
N ILE A 2 -2.74 -12.66 -13.77
CA ILE A 2 -1.88 -12.69 -14.98
C ILE A 2 -2.74 -12.68 -16.25
N ASP A 3 -3.65 -13.65 -16.38
CA ASP A 3 -4.60 -13.79 -17.49
C ASP A 3 -5.45 -12.51 -17.76
N ALA A 4 -5.91 -11.83 -16.72
CA ALA A 4 -6.72 -10.62 -16.89
C ALA A 4 -5.84 -9.44 -17.37
N VAL A 5 -4.66 -9.26 -16.78
CA VAL A 5 -3.76 -8.15 -17.11
C VAL A 5 -3.15 -8.32 -18.50
N SER A 6 -2.99 -9.55 -19.01
CA SER A 6 -2.59 -9.79 -20.41
C SER A 6 -3.60 -9.28 -21.43
N GLU A 7 -4.88 -9.17 -21.07
CA GLU A 7 -5.93 -8.63 -21.94
C GLU A 7 -6.18 -7.13 -21.72
N THR A 8 -6.17 -6.68 -20.47
CA THR A 8 -6.54 -5.30 -20.12
C THR A 8 -5.36 -4.33 -20.11
N GLY A 9 -4.13 -4.84 -20.09
CA GLY A 9 -2.97 -4.10 -19.63
C GLY A 9 -3.06 -3.77 -18.13
N GLY A 10 -2.08 -3.03 -17.60
CA GLY A 10 -2.01 -2.69 -16.18
C GLY A 10 -0.64 -2.96 -15.55
N HIS A 11 -0.57 -2.83 -14.23
CA HIS A 11 0.67 -2.94 -13.46
C HIS A 11 0.90 -4.38 -12.99
N LEU A 12 1.32 -5.27 -13.90
CA LEU A 12 1.49 -6.69 -13.59
C LEU A 12 2.55 -6.94 -12.51
N GLY A 13 3.76 -6.39 -12.68
CA GLY A 13 4.89 -6.64 -11.77
C GLY A 13 4.62 -6.17 -10.35
N ALA A 14 4.07 -4.95 -10.20
CA ALA A 14 3.71 -4.39 -8.91
C ALA A 14 2.65 -5.23 -8.19
N GLY A 15 1.61 -5.69 -8.92
CA GLY A 15 0.57 -6.55 -8.35
C GLY A 15 1.07 -7.96 -7.99
N LEU A 16 1.96 -8.56 -8.79
CA LEU A 16 2.55 -9.87 -8.51
C LEU A 16 3.45 -9.82 -7.26
N GLY A 17 4.25 -8.77 -7.10
CA GLY A 17 5.19 -8.64 -5.99
C GLY A 17 4.54 -8.49 -4.60
N VAL A 18 3.23 -8.28 -4.53
CA VAL A 18 2.51 -8.12 -3.24
C VAL A 18 1.42 -9.17 -3.02
N VAL A 19 1.39 -10.27 -3.77
CA VAL A 19 0.34 -11.30 -3.63
C VAL A 19 0.33 -11.87 -2.21
N GLU A 20 1.47 -12.36 -1.73
CA GLU A 20 1.61 -12.96 -0.40
C GLU A 20 1.36 -11.93 0.70
N LEU A 21 1.92 -10.72 0.54
CA LEU A 21 1.67 -9.61 1.46
C LEU A 21 0.18 -9.30 1.56
N THR A 22 -0.52 -9.22 0.42
CA THR A 22 -1.94 -8.92 0.39
C THR A 22 -2.77 -9.99 1.09
N VAL A 23 -2.45 -11.27 0.87
CA VAL A 23 -3.12 -12.39 1.56
C VAL A 23 -2.89 -12.30 3.07
N ALA A 24 -1.64 -12.07 3.51
CA ALA A 24 -1.32 -11.93 4.92
C ALA A 24 -2.06 -10.75 5.57
N LEU A 25 -2.13 -9.60 4.88
CA LEU A 25 -2.84 -8.42 5.37
C LEU A 25 -4.33 -8.69 5.57
N HIS A 26 -4.99 -9.31 4.59
CA HIS A 26 -6.42 -9.65 4.72
C HIS A 26 -6.71 -10.80 5.67
N TYR A 27 -5.71 -11.63 5.98
CA TYR A 27 -5.83 -12.68 6.97
C TYR A 27 -5.68 -12.13 8.40
N ILE A 28 -4.76 -11.20 8.62
CA ILE A 28 -4.43 -10.63 9.93
C ILE A 28 -5.40 -9.51 10.34
N PHE A 29 -5.75 -8.63 9.39
CA PHE A 29 -6.55 -7.44 9.67
C PHE A 29 -8.00 -7.62 9.25
N ASN A 30 -8.92 -7.12 10.09
CA ASN A 30 -10.36 -7.21 9.86
C ASN A 30 -10.84 -6.05 8.98
N THR A 31 -10.46 -6.06 7.70
CA THR A 31 -10.94 -5.05 6.74
C THR A 31 -12.42 -5.29 6.41
N PRO A 32 -13.28 -4.25 6.31
CA PRO A 32 -12.92 -2.83 6.19
C PRO A 32 -12.94 -2.05 7.53
N ASN A 33 -13.13 -2.70 8.69
CA ASN A 33 -13.07 -2.01 9.98
C ASN A 33 -11.64 -1.50 10.23
N ASP A 34 -10.67 -2.43 10.14
CA ASP A 34 -9.27 -2.07 9.99
C ASP A 34 -9.05 -1.40 8.64
N LYS A 35 -8.22 -0.36 8.66
CA LYS A 35 -8.02 0.55 7.53
C LYS A 35 -6.71 0.20 6.83
N LEU A 36 -6.83 -0.25 5.59
CA LEU A 36 -5.70 -0.58 4.73
C LEU A 36 -5.58 0.46 3.61
N ILE A 37 -4.45 1.17 3.59
CA ILE A 37 -4.14 2.23 2.63
C ILE A 37 -2.96 1.76 1.76
N TRP A 38 -3.16 1.72 0.45
CA TRP A 38 -2.12 1.37 -0.51
C TRP A 38 -1.59 2.63 -1.20
N ASP A 39 -0.29 2.90 -1.08
CA ASP A 39 0.36 4.02 -1.77
C ASP A 39 0.36 3.81 -3.28
N VAL A 40 0.06 4.85 -4.06
CA VAL A 40 -0.25 4.82 -5.50
C VAL A 40 -1.48 3.97 -5.85
N GLY A 41 -1.62 2.78 -5.29
CA GLY A 41 -2.74 1.86 -5.50
C GLY A 41 -2.56 0.94 -6.71
N HIS A 42 -1.50 1.08 -7.49
CA HIS A 42 -1.27 0.27 -8.69
C HIS A 42 -0.97 -1.22 -8.42
N GLN A 43 -0.48 -1.53 -7.22
CA GLN A 43 -0.20 -2.88 -6.72
C GLN A 43 -1.44 -3.59 -6.16
N THR A 44 -2.63 -2.98 -6.21
CA THR A 44 -3.83 -3.46 -5.49
C THR A 44 -4.64 -4.53 -6.22
N TYR A 45 -4.15 -5.12 -7.32
CA TYR A 45 -4.95 -6.11 -8.05
C TYR A 45 -5.28 -7.36 -7.22
N PRO A 46 -4.36 -7.95 -6.43
CA PRO A 46 -4.71 -9.01 -5.49
C PRO A 46 -5.72 -8.55 -4.45
N HIS A 47 -5.59 -7.31 -3.95
CA HIS A 47 -6.49 -6.74 -2.95
C HIS A 47 -7.92 -6.65 -3.51
N LYS A 48 -8.10 -6.14 -4.73
CA LYS A 48 -9.40 -6.09 -5.40
C LYS A 48 -10.00 -7.50 -5.57
N ILE A 49 -9.19 -8.47 -5.98
CA ILE A 49 -9.62 -9.86 -6.15
C ILE A 49 -10.15 -10.45 -4.83
N LEU A 50 -9.43 -10.26 -3.71
CA LEU A 50 -9.81 -10.82 -2.41
C LEU A 50 -11.01 -10.09 -1.77
N THR A 51 -11.33 -8.89 -2.23
CA THR A 51 -12.39 -8.04 -1.65
C THR A 51 -13.60 -7.95 -2.59
N GLY A 52 -14.03 -9.11 -3.10
CA GLY A 52 -15.30 -9.26 -3.82
C GLY A 52 -15.30 -8.81 -5.29
N ARG A 53 -14.15 -8.40 -5.86
CA ARG A 53 -14.09 -7.86 -7.24
C ARG A 53 -13.43 -8.82 -8.24
N LYS A 54 -13.28 -10.10 -7.89
CA LYS A 54 -12.68 -11.14 -8.75
C LYS A 54 -13.37 -11.22 -10.11
N ASP A 55 -14.69 -11.27 -10.16
CA ASP A 55 -15.44 -11.48 -11.42
C ASP A 55 -15.39 -10.26 -12.35
N ARG A 56 -15.09 -9.09 -11.78
CA ARG A 56 -14.94 -7.84 -12.53
C ARG A 56 -13.50 -7.56 -12.96
N ILE A 57 -12.53 -8.40 -12.59
CA ILE A 57 -11.11 -8.09 -12.81
C ILE A 57 -10.74 -7.93 -14.30
N ARG A 58 -11.48 -8.54 -15.22
CA ARG A 58 -11.29 -8.37 -16.69
C ARG A 58 -11.81 -7.03 -17.25
N THR A 59 -12.42 -6.20 -16.40
CA THR A 59 -12.86 -4.84 -16.72
C THR A 59 -11.85 -3.77 -16.25
N LEU A 60 -10.70 -4.19 -15.71
CA LEU A 60 -9.68 -3.29 -15.20
C LEU A 60 -9.26 -2.25 -16.26
N ARG A 61 -9.24 -0.97 -15.87
CA ARG A 61 -8.90 0.20 -16.69
C ARG A 61 -9.77 0.41 -17.94
N LYS A 62 -10.91 -0.27 -18.04
CA LYS A 62 -11.92 -0.03 -19.09
C LYS A 62 -12.95 1.00 -18.61
N GLY A 63 -13.61 1.68 -19.55
CA GLY A 63 -14.76 2.54 -19.24
C GLY A 63 -15.81 1.75 -18.44
N ASP A 64 -16.37 2.37 -17.40
CA ASP A 64 -17.31 1.77 -16.45
C ASP A 64 -16.81 0.51 -15.71
N GLY A 65 -15.54 0.16 -15.89
CA GLY A 65 -14.87 -0.98 -15.29
C GLY A 65 -14.18 -0.65 -13.97
N LEU A 66 -13.32 -1.56 -13.52
CA LEU A 66 -12.53 -1.34 -12.30
C LEU A 66 -11.41 -0.33 -12.57
N SER A 67 -11.17 0.54 -11.61
CA SER A 67 -10.02 1.44 -11.58
C SER A 67 -8.71 0.64 -11.54
N GLY A 68 -7.69 1.16 -12.22
CA GLY A 68 -6.31 0.64 -12.11
C GLY A 68 -5.64 0.89 -10.75
N PHE A 69 -6.31 1.62 -9.86
CA PHE A 69 -5.85 2.01 -8.53
C PHE A 69 -6.96 1.82 -7.48
N ALA A 70 -6.62 1.92 -6.20
CA ALA A 70 -7.63 1.96 -5.13
C ALA A 70 -8.53 3.21 -5.29
N LYS A 71 -9.84 3.01 -5.26
CA LYS A 71 -10.84 4.06 -5.47
C LYS A 71 -11.98 3.93 -4.45
N ARG A 72 -12.12 4.92 -3.56
CA ARG A 72 -13.11 4.91 -2.47
C ARG A 72 -14.55 4.65 -2.92
N SER A 73 -14.96 5.20 -4.06
CA SER A 73 -16.31 4.98 -4.60
C SER A 73 -16.50 3.64 -5.29
N GLU A 74 -15.45 2.84 -5.46
CA GLU A 74 -15.51 1.50 -6.04
C GLU A 74 -15.73 0.42 -4.99
N SER A 75 -15.23 0.61 -3.76
CA SER A 75 -15.29 -0.40 -2.69
C SER A 75 -15.05 0.22 -1.31
N GLU A 76 -15.74 -0.30 -0.30
CA GLU A 76 -15.49 0.03 1.12
C GLU A 76 -14.10 -0.40 1.62
N TYR A 77 -13.48 -1.35 0.93
CA TYR A 77 -12.12 -1.82 1.22
C TYR A 77 -11.04 -0.86 0.69
N ASP A 78 -11.39 0.03 -0.24
CA ASP A 78 -10.47 1.01 -0.82
C ASP A 78 -10.46 2.28 0.05
N THR A 79 -9.84 2.20 1.23
CA THR A 79 -9.89 3.22 2.30
C THR A 79 -9.56 4.65 1.83
N PHE A 80 -8.57 4.79 0.94
CA PHE A 80 -8.13 6.07 0.40
C PHE A 80 -7.96 5.97 -1.11
N GLY A 81 -8.32 7.04 -1.83
CA GLY A 81 -8.12 7.11 -3.28
C GLY A 81 -6.66 7.39 -3.56
N ALA A 82 -5.96 6.43 -4.17
CA ALA A 82 -4.54 6.56 -4.47
C ALA A 82 -4.31 6.62 -5.98
N GLY A 83 -3.27 7.36 -6.37
CA GLY A 83 -2.83 7.49 -7.77
C GLY A 83 -1.49 8.21 -7.82
N HIS A 84 -1.39 9.35 -7.15
CA HIS A 84 -0.10 9.97 -6.83
C HIS A 84 0.59 9.20 -5.70
N SER A 85 1.92 9.15 -5.75
CA SER A 85 2.74 8.47 -4.75
C SER A 85 2.88 9.25 -3.45
N SER A 86 3.33 8.55 -2.42
CA SER A 86 3.83 9.09 -1.16
C SER A 86 2.75 9.71 -0.25
N THR A 87 1.48 9.44 -0.56
CA THR A 87 0.31 9.98 0.16
C THR A 87 -0.19 9.06 1.27
N SER A 88 0.21 7.78 1.26
CA SER A 88 -0.35 6.74 2.14
C SER A 88 -0.12 6.98 3.63
N ILE A 89 1.12 7.31 4.04
CA ILE A 89 1.48 7.50 5.46
C ILE A 89 0.72 8.70 6.03
N SER A 90 0.66 9.82 5.29
CA SER A 90 -0.07 11.02 5.73
C SER A 90 -1.57 10.73 5.87
N SER A 91 -2.13 10.03 4.89
CA SER A 91 -3.55 9.63 4.92
C SER A 91 -3.87 8.70 6.08
N ALA A 92 -3.00 7.71 6.32
CA ALA A 92 -3.10 6.78 7.44
C ALA A 92 -2.97 7.51 8.79
N LEU A 93 -2.06 8.47 8.93
CA LEU A 93 -1.94 9.28 10.13
C LEU A 93 -3.24 10.04 10.43
N GLY A 94 -3.83 10.68 9.41
CA GLY A 94 -5.12 11.38 9.57
C GLY A 94 -6.24 10.47 10.07
N ILE A 95 -6.34 9.26 9.49
CA ILE A 95 -7.33 8.25 9.91
C ILE A 95 -7.04 7.77 11.34
N ALA A 96 -5.77 7.52 11.68
CA ALA A 96 -5.38 7.05 13.00
C ALA A 96 -5.66 8.11 14.09
N VAL A 97 -5.45 9.39 13.79
CA VAL A 97 -5.83 10.51 14.67
C VAL A 97 -7.35 10.56 14.83
N ALA A 98 -8.12 10.39 13.74
CA ALA A 98 -9.57 10.34 13.82
C ALA A 98 -10.07 9.16 14.68
N ASN A 99 -9.44 7.99 14.57
CA ASN A 99 -9.72 6.84 15.43
C ASN A 99 -9.47 7.17 16.91
N LYS A 100 -8.32 7.78 17.22
CA LYS A 100 -7.98 8.23 18.59
C LYS A 100 -9.02 9.19 19.15
N LEU A 101 -9.42 10.20 18.36
CA LEU A 101 -10.44 11.18 18.77
C LEU A 101 -11.83 10.55 18.95
N SER A 102 -12.11 9.47 18.23
CA SER A 102 -13.39 8.75 18.28
C SER A 102 -13.38 7.57 19.27
N ASN A 103 -12.33 7.41 20.08
CA ASN A 103 -12.12 6.26 20.97
C ASN A 103 -12.22 4.89 20.26
N LYS A 104 -11.79 4.83 18.98
CA LYS A 104 -11.71 3.59 18.21
C LYS A 104 -10.32 2.98 18.30
N SER A 105 -10.27 1.66 18.34
CA SER A 105 -9.02 0.88 18.41
C SER A 105 -8.65 0.16 17.11
N ASP A 106 -9.44 0.38 16.05
CA ASP A 106 -9.21 -0.18 14.71
C ASP A 106 -7.78 0.12 14.24
N ASN A 107 -7.15 -0.88 13.61
CA ASN A 107 -5.81 -0.76 13.09
C ASN A 107 -5.81 0.11 11.82
N VAL A 108 -4.76 0.90 11.65
CA VAL A 108 -4.54 1.71 10.46
C VAL A 108 -3.18 1.36 9.87
N VAL A 109 -3.19 0.85 8.64
CA VAL A 109 -2.04 0.26 7.96
C VAL A 109 -1.80 0.99 6.65
N ALA A 110 -0.61 1.56 6.48
CA ALA A 110 -0.14 2.11 5.22
C ALA A 110 0.86 1.16 4.58
N VAL A 111 0.64 0.77 3.33
CA VAL A 111 1.59 0.02 2.50
C VAL A 111 2.21 0.96 1.49
N ILE A 112 3.52 1.14 1.53
CA ILE A 112 4.27 2.08 0.70
C ILE A 112 5.47 1.39 0.05
N GLY A 113 5.75 1.68 -1.22
CA GLY A 113 6.95 1.21 -1.90
C GLY A 113 8.18 2.03 -1.55
N ASP A 114 9.36 1.43 -1.64
CA ASP A 114 10.66 2.10 -1.44
C ASP A 114 10.86 3.32 -2.35
N GLY A 115 10.43 3.24 -3.61
CA GLY A 115 10.41 4.39 -4.52
C GLY A 115 9.58 5.57 -3.99
N ALA A 116 8.39 5.28 -3.45
CA ALA A 116 7.48 6.31 -2.90
C ALA A 116 7.97 6.87 -1.54
N MET A 117 8.77 6.12 -0.78
CA MET A 117 9.38 6.60 0.47
C MET A 117 10.38 7.73 0.24
N SER A 118 10.93 7.87 -0.96
CA SER A 118 11.93 8.91 -1.27
C SER A 118 11.35 10.33 -1.32
N ALA A 119 10.02 10.49 -1.40
CA ALA A 119 9.41 11.80 -1.52
C ALA A 119 9.23 12.49 -0.16
N GLY A 120 9.38 13.82 -0.14
CA GLY A 120 9.28 14.64 1.07
C GLY A 120 7.99 14.44 1.87
N MET A 121 6.84 14.21 1.21
CA MET A 121 5.56 13.97 1.89
C MET A 121 5.60 12.74 2.79
N ALA A 122 6.30 11.67 2.39
CA ALA A 122 6.46 10.48 3.22
C ALA A 122 7.30 10.79 4.48
N TYR A 123 8.37 11.57 4.34
CA TYR A 123 9.21 12.01 5.47
C TYR A 123 8.47 12.93 6.43
N GLU A 124 7.73 13.90 5.92
CA GLU A 124 6.90 14.79 6.73
C GLU A 124 5.86 13.99 7.53
N ALA A 125 5.18 13.06 6.86
CA ALA A 125 4.19 12.21 7.50
C ALA A 125 4.79 11.30 8.59
N MET A 126 5.96 10.69 8.34
CA MET A 126 6.66 9.88 9.34
C MET A 126 7.09 10.73 10.55
N ASN A 127 7.61 11.93 10.31
CA ASN A 127 7.99 12.85 11.38
C ASN A 127 6.79 13.23 12.26
N ASN A 128 5.66 13.56 11.63
CA ASN A 128 4.41 13.87 12.33
C ASN A 128 3.83 12.65 13.07
N ALA A 129 3.91 11.46 12.48
CA ALA A 129 3.49 10.22 13.14
C ALA A 129 4.31 9.96 14.41
N GLY A 130 5.64 10.11 14.34
CA GLY A 130 6.54 9.98 15.47
C GLY A 130 6.25 10.98 16.59
N ALA A 131 6.02 12.26 16.23
CA ALA A 131 5.69 13.30 17.20
C ALA A 131 4.33 13.07 17.89
N SER A 132 3.31 12.65 17.12
CA SER A 132 1.95 12.46 17.65
C SER A 132 1.77 11.21 18.51
N LYS A 133 2.71 10.25 18.42
CA LYS A 133 2.63 8.93 19.07
C LYS A 133 1.31 8.20 18.79
N THR A 134 0.76 8.41 17.60
CA THR A 134 -0.52 7.81 17.18
C THR A 134 -0.27 6.37 16.73
N LYS A 135 -1.08 5.42 17.21
CA LYS A 135 -0.98 4.01 16.83
C LYS A 135 -1.30 3.86 15.33
N MET A 136 -0.30 3.49 14.53
CA MET A 136 -0.45 3.11 13.12
C MET A 136 0.67 2.16 12.72
N ILE A 137 0.48 1.44 11.61
CA ILE A 137 1.45 0.50 11.06
C ILE A 137 1.85 1.00 9.67
N VAL A 138 3.16 1.08 9.42
CA VAL A 138 3.70 1.38 8.10
C VAL A 138 4.46 0.14 7.62
N ILE A 139 4.08 -0.35 6.45
CA ILE A 139 4.72 -1.48 5.79
C ILE A 139 5.45 -0.95 4.58
N LEU A 140 6.78 -1.08 4.62
CA LEU A 140 7.65 -0.78 3.50
C LEU A 140 7.75 -2.01 2.60
N ASN A 141 7.19 -1.93 1.40
CA ASN A 141 7.40 -2.90 0.33
C ASN A 141 8.68 -2.51 -0.43
N ASP A 142 9.82 -2.99 0.03
CA ASP A 142 11.11 -2.79 -0.62
C ASP A 142 11.39 -3.92 -1.62
N ASN A 143 11.32 -3.61 -2.91
CA ASN A 143 11.62 -4.53 -3.99
C ASN A 143 12.77 -4.03 -4.88
N ASP A 144 13.56 -3.06 -4.39
CA ASP A 144 14.64 -2.37 -5.12
C ASP A 144 14.18 -1.80 -6.49
N MET A 145 12.90 -1.40 -6.61
CA MET A 145 12.29 -0.96 -7.87
C MET A 145 11.25 0.17 -7.67
N SER A 146 11.43 1.27 -8.40
CA SER A 146 10.34 2.19 -8.76
C SER A 146 9.72 1.74 -10.10
N ILE A 147 9.49 2.65 -11.06
CA ILE A 147 9.31 2.27 -12.47
C ILE A 147 10.65 1.79 -13.06
N ALA A 148 11.72 2.52 -12.74
CA ALA A 148 13.11 2.13 -12.95
C ALA A 148 13.78 1.86 -11.59
N LYS A 149 15.04 1.42 -11.58
CA LYS A 149 15.78 1.23 -10.32
C LYS A 149 15.72 2.51 -9.47
N PRO A 150 15.49 2.39 -8.15
CA PRO A 150 15.41 3.54 -7.27
C PRO A 150 16.78 4.22 -7.22
N VAL A 151 16.76 5.52 -6.95
CA VAL A 151 17.95 6.35 -6.79
C VAL A 151 17.96 6.95 -5.39
N GLY A 152 19.12 7.46 -4.96
CA GLY A 152 19.27 8.14 -3.67
C GLY A 152 19.81 7.24 -2.55
N ALA A 153 20.17 7.89 -1.44
CA ALA A 153 20.87 7.25 -0.33
C ALA A 153 20.01 6.23 0.43
N MET A 154 18.68 6.40 0.41
CA MET A 154 17.75 5.52 1.12
C MET A 154 17.79 4.09 0.59
N ARG A 155 17.86 3.91 -0.73
CA ARG A 155 18.04 2.60 -1.38
C ARG A 155 19.27 1.87 -0.84
N THR A 156 20.42 2.54 -0.88
CA THR A 156 21.69 1.97 -0.39
C THR A 156 21.63 1.64 1.10
N TYR A 157 20.91 2.44 1.88
CA TYR A 157 20.72 2.21 3.31
C TYR A 157 19.84 0.97 3.58
N LEU A 158 18.71 0.83 2.89
CA LEU A 158 17.82 -0.33 3.01
C LEU A 158 18.53 -1.63 2.59
N ALA A 159 19.26 -1.60 1.46
CA ALA A 159 20.07 -2.74 1.02
C ALA A 159 21.09 -3.17 2.09
N LYS A 160 21.72 -2.22 2.79
CA LYS A 160 22.65 -2.53 3.89
C LYS A 160 21.97 -3.18 5.09
N ILE A 161 20.73 -2.78 5.42
CA ILE A 161 19.95 -3.39 6.51
C ILE A 161 19.63 -4.84 6.16
N LEU A 162 19.16 -5.10 4.94
CA LEU A 162 18.81 -6.44 4.46
C LEU A 162 20.03 -7.36 4.37
N SER A 163 21.20 -6.83 3.96
CA SER A 163 22.45 -7.60 3.93
C SER A 163 23.14 -7.69 5.31
N GLY A 164 22.61 -7.01 6.32
CA GLY A 164 23.21 -6.90 7.65
C GLY A 164 22.95 -8.12 8.52
N LYS A 165 23.85 -8.38 9.47
CA LYS A 165 23.73 -9.48 10.46
C LYS A 165 22.38 -9.51 11.19
N LEU A 166 21.69 -8.37 11.33
CA LEU A 166 20.40 -8.26 12.02
C LEU A 166 19.31 -9.12 11.37
N TYR A 167 19.33 -9.27 10.03
CA TYR A 167 18.32 -10.05 9.30
C TYR A 167 18.62 -11.56 9.33
N PHE A 168 19.89 -11.94 9.39
CA PHE A 168 20.36 -13.34 9.46
C PHE A 168 20.59 -13.84 10.90
N SER A 169 20.09 -13.11 11.90
CA SER A 169 20.24 -13.42 13.33
C SER A 169 19.06 -14.25 13.88
N PHE A 170 18.14 -14.68 13.03
CA PHE A 170 16.98 -15.50 13.37
C PHE A 170 17.15 -16.92 12.83
#